data_AF-A0A6S7G0F1-F1
#
_entry.id   AF-A0A6S7G0F1-F1
#
_cell.length_a   1.000
_cell.length_b   1.000
_cell.length_c   1.000
_cell.angle_alpha   90.00
_cell.angle_beta   90.00
_cell.angle_gamma   90.00
#
_symmetry.space_group_name_H-M   'P 1'
#
loop_
_entity.id
_entity.type
_entity.pdbx_description
1 polymer ?
#
loop_
_entity_poly.entity_id
_entity_poly.type
_entity_poly.pdbx_seq_one_letter_code
_entity_poly.pdbx_strand_id
1 'polypeptide(L)'
;MDEVNLEHVKDLVVKQRKTHSEVSLILQEAFPGKRGLSERSVRRFCCENDIHSQQRVSNHDLEQCARTVVAKCTNVGPAWGWKMVKGYMKSIGVTASEKCIGRALSVVSPIYQAKRNANTARQVNPVPYNAEYFGHKIHLDQNEKLAMYGLTEVCAVDGFSGKIVAFATMPVKNNVLIYEHIYR
;
A
#
# COMPACT_ATOMS: atom_id res chain seq x y z
N MET A 1 -1.35 -34.43 -13.75
CA MET A 1 -1.29 -33.79 -12.42
C MET A 1 -1.73 -34.75 -11.33
N ASP A 2 -2.55 -35.77 -11.65
CA ASP A 2 -3.18 -36.69 -10.70
C ASP A 2 -2.21 -37.52 -9.83
N GLU A 3 -0.95 -37.66 -10.25
CA GLU A 3 0.11 -38.34 -9.48
C GLU A 3 1.09 -37.38 -8.77
N VAL A 4 0.94 -36.07 -8.97
CA VAL A 4 1.80 -35.08 -8.31
C VAL A 4 1.27 -34.89 -6.89
N ASN A 5 2.12 -35.16 -5.89
CA ASN A 5 1.74 -35.01 -4.50
C ASN A 5 1.33 -33.55 -4.20
N LEU A 6 0.08 -33.36 -3.79
CA LEU A 6 -0.51 -32.08 -3.39
C LEU A 6 0.37 -31.34 -2.38
N GLU A 7 0.95 -32.07 -1.45
CA GLU A 7 1.75 -31.54 -0.34
C GLU A 7 3.08 -30.96 -0.84
N HIS A 8 3.65 -31.56 -1.88
CA HIS A 8 4.85 -31.06 -2.54
C HIS A 8 4.58 -29.73 -3.26
N VAL A 9 3.46 -29.61 -3.97
CA VAL A 9 3.06 -28.35 -4.62
C VAL A 9 2.74 -27.27 -3.58
N LYS A 10 2.08 -27.63 -2.47
CA LYS A 10 1.84 -26.70 -1.35
C LYS A 10 3.13 -26.19 -0.74
N ASP A 11 4.14 -27.04 -0.54
CA ASP A 11 5.44 -26.63 0.00
C ASP A 11 6.14 -25.62 -0.92
N LEU A 12 6.16 -25.91 -2.23
CA LEU A 12 6.75 -25.04 -3.25
C LEU A 12 6.06 -23.66 -3.34
N VAL A 13 4.72 -23.64 -3.32
CA VAL A 13 3.94 -22.42 -3.50
C VAL A 13 3.84 -21.59 -2.22
N VAL A 14 3.60 -22.23 -1.06
CA VAL A 14 3.29 -21.54 0.20
C VAL A 14 4.55 -21.26 1.03
N LYS A 15 5.41 -22.25 1.22
CA LYS A 15 6.63 -22.09 2.04
C LYS A 15 7.79 -21.51 1.25
N GLN A 16 8.05 -22.03 0.05
CA GLN A 16 9.17 -21.57 -0.78
C GLN A 16 8.82 -20.35 -1.65
N ARG A 17 7.55 -19.93 -1.67
CA ARG A 17 7.03 -18.74 -2.40
C ARG A 17 7.40 -18.72 -3.89
N LYS A 18 7.50 -19.88 -4.52
CA LYS A 18 7.83 -19.98 -5.94
C LYS A 18 6.62 -19.59 -6.80
N THR A 19 6.91 -18.95 -7.92
CA THR A 19 5.91 -18.58 -8.94
C THR A 19 5.42 -19.82 -9.68
N HIS A 20 4.24 -19.74 -10.31
CA HIS A 20 3.69 -20.89 -11.04
C HIS A 20 4.58 -21.34 -12.21
N SER A 21 5.35 -20.41 -12.81
CA SER A 21 6.34 -20.71 -13.85
C SER A 21 7.54 -21.48 -13.29
N GLU A 22 8.09 -21.05 -12.14
CA GLU A 22 9.17 -21.76 -11.45
C GLU A 22 8.72 -23.15 -10.99
N VAL A 23 7.51 -23.27 -10.44
CA VAL A 23 6.92 -24.56 -10.05
C VAL A 23 6.75 -25.45 -11.29
N SER A 24 6.34 -24.89 -12.43
CA SER A 24 6.24 -25.63 -13.69
C SER A 24 7.60 -26.17 -14.15
N LEU A 25 8.66 -25.37 -14.07
CA LEU A 25 10.02 -25.80 -14.41
C LEU A 25 10.51 -26.92 -13.49
N ILE A 26 10.37 -26.75 -12.18
CA ILE A 26 10.78 -27.75 -11.18
C ILE A 26 10.05 -29.08 -11.39
N LEU A 27 8.75 -29.03 -11.67
CA LEU A 27 7.96 -30.24 -11.93
C LEU A 27 8.37 -30.91 -13.26
N GLN A 28 8.71 -30.14 -14.29
CA GLN A 28 9.20 -30.67 -15.56
C GLN A 28 10.59 -31.31 -15.44
N GLU A 29 11.48 -30.73 -14.62
CA GLU A 29 12.79 -31.29 -14.31
C GLU A 29 12.67 -32.58 -13.48
N ALA A 30 11.78 -32.61 -12.49
CA ALA A 30 11.56 -33.78 -11.64
C ALA A 30 10.86 -34.94 -12.37
N PHE A 31 10.03 -34.64 -13.37
CA PHE A 31 9.27 -35.64 -14.14
C PHE A 31 9.40 -35.40 -15.65
N PRO A 32 10.57 -35.69 -16.25
CA PRO A 32 10.79 -35.46 -17.67
C PRO A 32 9.83 -36.29 -18.53
N GLY A 33 9.25 -35.68 -19.56
CA GLY A 33 8.36 -36.34 -20.52
C GLY A 33 6.89 -36.46 -20.08
N LYS A 34 6.51 -36.07 -18.85
CA LYS A 34 5.10 -36.06 -18.44
C LYS A 34 4.35 -34.86 -19.02
N ARG A 35 3.21 -35.14 -19.67
CA ARG A 35 2.28 -34.11 -20.17
C ARG A 35 1.49 -33.48 -19.02
N GLY A 36 1.10 -32.22 -19.18
CA GLY A 36 0.25 -31.51 -18.21
C GLY A 36 1.00 -30.85 -17.05
N LEU A 37 2.30 -30.58 -17.21
CA LEU A 37 3.14 -29.83 -16.26
C LEU A 37 3.43 -28.40 -16.74
N SER A 38 2.59 -27.85 -17.61
CA SER A 38 2.68 -26.45 -18.04
C SER A 38 2.27 -25.49 -16.91
N GLU A 39 2.70 -24.23 -16.97
CA GLU A 39 2.28 -23.19 -16.03
C GLU A 39 0.74 -23.12 -15.91
N ARG A 40 0.01 -23.27 -17.02
CA ARG A 40 -1.46 -23.26 -17.02
C ARG A 40 -2.06 -24.42 -16.24
N SER A 41 -1.45 -25.60 -16.35
CA SER A 41 -1.85 -26.79 -15.59
C SER A 41 -1.54 -26.65 -14.10
N VAL A 42 -0.37 -26.10 -13.75
CA VAL A 42 0.01 -25.78 -12.35
C VAL A 42 -0.96 -24.78 -11.74
N ARG A 43 -1.28 -23.71 -12.47
CA ARG A 43 -2.24 -22.69 -12.04
C ARG A 43 -3.63 -23.29 -11.82
N ARG A 44 -4.11 -24.13 -12.75
CA ARG A 44 -5.40 -24.81 -12.62
C ARG A 44 -5.42 -25.72 -11.39
N PHE A 45 -4.39 -26.53 -11.21
CA PHE A 45 -4.24 -27.42 -10.06
C PHE A 45 -4.21 -26.65 -8.73
N CYS A 46 -3.49 -25.53 -8.66
CA CYS A 46 -3.47 -24.68 -7.48
C CYS A 46 -4.86 -24.05 -7.22
N CYS A 47 -5.59 -23.64 -8.25
CA CYS A 47 -6.94 -23.11 -8.10
C CYS A 47 -7.96 -24.18 -7.64
N GLU A 48 -7.90 -25.40 -8.17
CA GLU A 48 -8.79 -26.51 -7.80
C GLU A 48 -8.56 -26.97 -6.35
N ASN A 49 -7.33 -26.84 -5.84
CA ASN A 49 -6.93 -27.27 -4.50
C ASN A 49 -6.78 -26.12 -3.49
N ASP A 50 -7.23 -24.92 -3.84
CA ASP A 50 -7.16 -23.68 -3.04
C ASP A 50 -5.75 -23.34 -2.51
N ILE A 51 -4.72 -23.61 -3.30
CA ILE A 51 -3.31 -23.33 -2.99
C ILE A 51 -2.96 -21.93 -3.51
N HIS A 52 -2.61 -21.02 -2.59
CA HIS A 52 -2.20 -19.66 -2.93
C HIS A 52 -0.87 -19.31 -2.27
N SER A 53 0.04 -18.65 -3.00
CA SER A 53 1.33 -18.22 -2.43
C SER A 53 1.19 -17.13 -1.37
N GLN A 54 0.06 -16.41 -1.41
CA GLN A 54 -0.32 -15.42 -0.42
C GLN A 54 -1.52 -15.96 0.36
N GLN A 55 -1.47 -15.85 1.69
CA GLN A 55 -2.65 -16.07 2.52
C GLN A 55 -3.73 -15.10 2.04
N ARG A 56 -4.81 -15.66 1.48
CA ARG A 56 -6.02 -14.90 1.20
C ARG A 56 -6.65 -14.61 2.55
N VAL A 57 -6.46 -13.40 3.04
CA VAL A 57 -7.21 -12.91 4.19
C VAL A 57 -8.69 -12.91 3.79
N SER A 58 -9.54 -13.57 4.57
CA SER A 58 -10.98 -13.57 4.28
C SER A 58 -11.52 -12.14 4.39
N ASN A 59 -12.61 -11.83 3.69
CA ASN A 59 -13.21 -10.49 3.79
C ASN A 59 -13.61 -10.17 5.24
N HIS A 60 -14.09 -11.17 5.98
CA HIS A 60 -14.44 -11.04 7.39
C HIS A 60 -13.23 -10.70 8.27
N ASP A 61 -12.11 -11.41 8.09
CA ASP A 61 -10.89 -11.14 8.84
C ASP A 61 -10.27 -9.80 8.46
N LEU A 62 -10.42 -9.40 7.18
CA LEU A 62 -9.98 -8.10 6.70
C LEU A 62 -10.79 -6.97 7.32
N GLU A 63 -12.11 -7.14 7.43
CA GLU A 63 -13.00 -6.20 8.11
C GLU A 63 -12.66 -6.10 9.60
N GLN A 64 -12.43 -7.23 10.26
CA GLN A 64 -12.04 -7.25 11.67
C GLN A 64 -10.68 -6.56 11.89
N CYS A 65 -9.70 -6.84 11.03
CA CYS A 65 -8.41 -6.13 11.04
C CYS A 65 -8.62 -4.63 10.82
N ALA A 66 -9.43 -4.24 9.83
CA ALA A 66 -9.72 -2.83 9.57
C ALA A 66 -10.41 -2.16 10.77
N ARG A 67 -11.33 -2.83 11.46
CA ARG A 67 -11.93 -2.35 12.72
C ARG A 67 -10.88 -2.14 13.80
N THR A 68 -10.00 -3.12 14.01
CA THR A 68 -8.91 -3.00 15.00
C THR A 68 -7.96 -1.85 14.65
N VAL A 69 -7.60 -1.69 13.38
CA VAL A 69 -6.75 -0.58 12.92
C VAL A 69 -7.45 0.75 13.17
N VAL A 70 -8.70 0.90 12.73
CA VAL A 70 -9.48 2.14 12.94
C VAL A 70 -9.66 2.45 14.43
N ALA A 71 -9.95 1.46 15.26
CA ALA A 71 -10.10 1.61 16.71
C ALA A 71 -8.78 1.93 17.44
N LYS A 72 -7.64 1.42 16.97
CA LYS A 72 -6.32 1.87 17.46
C LYS A 72 -6.02 3.31 17.02
N CYS A 73 -6.53 3.69 15.87
CA CYS A 73 -6.29 5.00 15.27
C CYS A 73 -7.27 6.09 15.72
N THR A 74 -8.35 5.78 16.43
CA THR A 74 -9.30 6.80 16.94
C THR A 74 -8.64 7.80 17.89
N ASN A 75 -7.58 7.40 18.61
CA ASN A 75 -6.79 8.31 19.44
C ASN A 75 -5.91 9.27 18.63
N VAL A 76 -5.72 8.96 17.34
CA VAL A 76 -4.73 9.59 16.47
C VAL A 76 -5.43 10.41 15.36
N GLY A 77 -6.69 10.09 15.06
CA GLY A 77 -7.56 10.84 14.16
C GLY A 77 -8.30 9.92 13.18
N PRO A 78 -9.50 10.31 12.72
CA PRO A 78 -10.39 9.40 11.99
C PRO A 78 -10.14 9.33 10.47
N ALA A 79 -9.15 10.07 9.95
CA ALA A 79 -8.93 10.29 8.53
C ALA A 79 -7.93 9.29 7.89
N TRP A 80 -7.95 8.03 8.30
CA TRP A 80 -7.05 7.03 7.72
C TRP A 80 -7.57 6.56 6.36
N GLY A 81 -6.85 6.91 5.31
CA GLY A 81 -7.12 6.40 3.97
C GLY A 81 -6.61 4.96 3.78
N TRP A 82 -7.20 4.26 2.81
CA TRP A 82 -6.80 2.91 2.36
C TRP A 82 -5.28 2.71 2.17
N LYS A 83 -4.53 3.70 1.66
CA LYS A 83 -3.05 3.63 1.54
C LYS A 83 -2.34 3.51 2.89
N MET A 84 -2.78 4.28 3.89
CA MET A 84 -2.20 4.23 5.24
C MET A 84 -2.54 2.91 5.92
N VAL A 85 -3.80 2.49 5.82
CA VAL A 85 -4.26 1.21 6.37
C VAL A 85 -3.51 0.04 5.73
N LYS A 86 -3.27 0.08 4.42
CA LYS A 86 -2.41 -0.89 3.73
C LYS A 86 -0.98 -0.89 4.26
N GLY A 87 -0.39 0.28 4.49
CA GLY A 87 0.95 0.41 5.07
C GLY A 87 1.03 -0.21 6.47
N TYR A 88 0.05 0.09 7.33
CA TYR A 88 -0.03 -0.48 8.67
C TYR A 88 -0.30 -2.00 8.64
N MET A 89 -1.23 -2.46 7.81
CA MET A 89 -1.48 -3.90 7.64
C MET A 89 -0.21 -4.62 7.19
N LYS A 90 0.55 -4.02 6.28
CA LYS A 90 1.83 -4.56 5.83
C LYS A 90 2.86 -4.63 6.97
N SER A 91 2.92 -3.64 7.88
CA SER A 91 3.85 -3.68 9.02
C SER A 91 3.48 -4.76 10.05
N ILE A 92 2.20 -5.12 10.18
CA ILE A 92 1.74 -6.26 11.00
C ILE A 92 1.79 -7.60 10.24
N GLY A 93 2.37 -7.64 9.04
CA GLY A 93 2.52 -8.85 8.23
C GLY A 93 1.30 -9.23 7.38
N VAL A 94 0.23 -8.44 7.43
CA VAL A 94 -1.00 -8.68 6.67
C VAL A 94 -0.92 -7.98 5.31
N THR A 95 -0.92 -8.75 4.23
CA THR A 95 -0.92 -8.20 2.87
C THR A 95 -2.31 -8.28 2.27
N ALA A 96 -2.85 -7.15 1.84
CA ALA A 96 -4.17 -7.08 1.22
C ALA A 96 -4.20 -6.11 0.05
N SER A 97 -5.11 -6.38 -0.90
CA SER A 97 -5.31 -5.50 -2.03
C SER A 97 -5.95 -4.18 -1.59
N GLU A 98 -5.57 -3.13 -2.29
CA GLU A 98 -6.04 -1.78 -2.08
C GLU A 98 -7.58 -1.69 -2.21
N LYS A 99 -8.15 -2.36 -3.23
CA LYS A 99 -9.61 -2.47 -3.41
C LYS A 99 -10.30 -3.18 -2.24
N CYS A 100 -9.72 -4.27 -1.74
CA CYS A 100 -10.26 -5.02 -0.60
C CYS A 100 -10.29 -4.15 0.67
N ILE A 101 -9.19 -3.44 0.94
CA ILE A 101 -9.11 -2.51 2.08
C ILE A 101 -10.12 -1.37 1.94
N GLY A 102 -10.27 -0.82 0.74
CA GLY A 102 -11.28 0.21 0.46
C GLY A 102 -12.70 -0.28 0.75
N ARG A 103 -13.04 -1.52 0.37
CA ARG A 103 -14.33 -2.14 0.69
C ARG A 103 -14.50 -2.33 2.20
N ALA A 104 -13.52 -2.88 2.90
CA ALA A 104 -13.59 -3.03 4.35
C ALA A 104 -13.75 -1.66 5.06
N LEU A 105 -13.00 -0.64 4.64
CA LEU A 105 -13.15 0.72 5.18
C LEU A 105 -14.51 1.35 4.91
N SER A 106 -15.17 1.01 3.79
CA SER A 106 -16.52 1.49 3.52
C SER A 106 -17.55 0.95 4.53
N VAL A 107 -17.33 -0.26 5.05
CA VAL A 107 -18.16 -0.89 6.08
C VAL A 107 -17.82 -0.36 7.47
N VAL A 108 -16.52 -0.25 7.77
CA VAL A 108 -16.02 0.15 9.11
C VAL A 108 -16.21 1.64 9.38
N SER A 109 -16.08 2.48 8.35
CA SER A 109 -16.08 3.94 8.48
C SER A 109 -16.96 4.59 7.38
N PRO A 110 -18.28 4.33 7.41
CA PRO A 110 -19.19 4.79 6.36
C PRO A 110 -19.29 6.31 6.31
N ILE A 111 -19.24 6.99 7.47
CA ILE A 111 -19.35 8.46 7.56
C ILE A 111 -18.18 9.15 6.84
N TYR A 112 -16.94 8.68 7.05
CA TYR A 112 -15.77 9.28 6.40
C TYR A 112 -15.67 8.89 4.93
N GLN A 113 -16.17 7.71 4.55
CA GLN A 113 -16.34 7.33 3.15
C GLN A 113 -17.35 8.25 2.45
N ALA A 114 -18.50 8.52 3.09
CA ALA A 114 -19.50 9.44 2.58
C ALA A 114 -18.97 10.87 2.44
N LYS A 115 -18.24 11.38 3.44
CA LYS A 115 -17.57 12.70 3.36
C LYS A 115 -16.58 12.79 2.19
N ARG A 116 -15.77 11.74 1.96
CA ARG A 116 -14.83 11.69 0.82
C ARG A 116 -15.56 11.66 -0.53
N ASN A 117 -16.66 10.92 -0.62
CA ASN A 117 -17.46 10.84 -1.84
C ASN A 117 -18.26 12.13 -2.11
N ALA A 118 -18.74 12.80 -1.06
CA ALA A 118 -19.49 14.05 -1.13
C ALA A 118 -18.60 15.25 -1.47
N ASN A 119 -17.29 15.14 -1.23
CA ASN A 119 -16.32 16.15 -1.64
C ASN A 119 -16.03 16.02 -3.15
N THR A 120 -16.99 16.43 -3.98
CA THR A 120 -16.89 16.46 -5.45
C THR A 120 -16.22 17.73 -5.98
N ALA A 121 -15.89 18.67 -5.08
CA ALA A 121 -15.21 19.89 -5.46
C ALA A 121 -13.82 19.54 -6.02
N ARG A 122 -13.69 19.60 -7.35
CA ARG A 122 -12.38 19.76 -7.98
C ARG A 122 -11.89 21.16 -7.64
N GLN A 123 -11.24 21.29 -6.48
CA GLN A 123 -10.43 22.46 -6.15
C GLN A 123 -9.17 22.42 -7.03
N VAL A 124 -9.37 22.62 -8.33
CA VAL A 124 -8.27 22.85 -9.26
C VAL A 124 -7.93 24.32 -9.20
N ASN A 125 -6.66 24.62 -8.99
CA ASN A 125 -6.18 25.99 -9.07
C ASN A 125 -6.46 26.49 -10.51
N PRO A 126 -7.26 27.55 -10.71
CA PRO A 126 -7.63 28.01 -12.05
C PRO A 126 -6.42 28.44 -12.89
N VAL A 127 -5.31 28.76 -12.23
CA VAL A 127 -4.03 29.04 -12.87
C VAL A 127 -3.10 27.85 -12.65
N PRO A 128 -2.63 27.18 -13.73
CA PRO A 128 -1.63 26.13 -13.63
C PRO A 128 -0.36 26.65 -12.96
N TYR A 129 0.16 25.87 -12.01
CA TYR A 129 1.46 26.17 -11.41
C TYR A 129 2.55 26.00 -12.47
N ASN A 130 3.29 27.08 -12.78
CA ASN A 130 4.39 27.07 -13.74
C ASN A 130 5.67 27.61 -13.08
N ALA A 131 6.76 26.86 -13.18
CA ALA A 131 8.11 27.23 -12.76
C ALA A 131 9.04 27.13 -13.97
N GLU A 132 9.74 28.21 -14.31
CA GLU A 132 10.49 28.31 -15.58
C GLU A 132 11.90 27.70 -15.52
N TYR A 133 12.52 27.70 -14.34
CA TYR A 133 13.88 27.20 -14.13
C TYR A 133 14.09 26.76 -12.67
N PHE A 134 15.18 26.04 -12.42
CA PHE A 134 15.52 25.52 -11.09
C PHE A 134 15.63 26.65 -10.04
N GLY A 135 14.93 26.52 -8.93
CA GLY A 135 14.90 27.52 -7.86
C GLY A 135 13.95 28.70 -8.11
N HIS A 136 13.25 28.77 -9.25
CA HIS A 136 12.28 29.85 -9.52
C HIS A 136 11.13 29.82 -8.51
N LYS A 137 10.52 28.66 -8.28
CA LYS A 137 9.42 28.52 -7.29
C LYS A 137 9.64 27.27 -6.46
N ILE A 138 9.54 27.42 -5.14
CA ILE A 138 9.67 26.33 -4.18
C ILE A 138 8.27 26.03 -3.62
N HIS A 139 7.86 24.77 -3.69
CA HIS A 139 6.66 24.27 -3.04
C HIS A 139 6.99 23.79 -1.64
N LEU A 140 6.41 24.45 -0.64
CA LEU A 140 6.51 24.04 0.76
C LEU A 140 5.25 23.29 1.13
N ASP A 141 5.40 22.01 1.44
CA ASP A 141 4.29 21.18 1.89
C ASP A 141 4.56 20.61 3.27
N GLN A 142 3.54 20.61 4.11
CA GLN A 142 3.60 20.09 5.46
C GLN A 142 2.96 18.71 5.51
N ASN A 143 3.67 17.74 6.06
CA ASN A 143 3.10 16.44 6.33
C ASN A 143 2.26 16.48 7.63
N GLU A 144 0.97 16.79 7.51
CA GLU A 144 0.03 16.79 8.64
C GLU A 144 -0.14 15.42 9.30
N LYS A 145 0.23 14.33 8.61
CA LYS A 145 0.08 12.98 9.17
C LYS A 145 1.09 12.67 10.26
N LEU A 146 2.24 13.33 10.29
CA LEU A 146 3.19 13.14 11.39
C LEU A 146 2.84 14.00 12.61
N ALA A 147 2.03 15.05 12.41
CA ALA A 147 1.62 15.94 13.50
C ALA A 147 0.88 15.17 14.60
N MET A 148 0.18 14.10 14.23
CA MET A 148 -0.52 13.19 15.14
C MET A 148 0.42 12.40 16.07
N TYR A 149 1.71 12.33 15.75
CA TYR A 149 2.77 11.74 16.56
C TYR A 149 3.65 12.79 17.26
N GLY A 150 3.23 14.06 17.27
CA GLY A 150 4.01 15.16 17.85
C GLY A 150 5.21 15.58 17.01
N LEU A 151 5.20 15.28 15.70
CA LEU A 151 6.26 15.63 14.77
C LEU A 151 5.70 16.38 13.57
N THR A 152 6.18 17.58 13.32
CA THR A 152 5.89 18.35 12.11
C THR A 152 7.07 18.25 11.16
N GLU A 153 6.84 17.68 9.99
CA GLU A 153 7.80 17.65 8.89
C GLU A 153 7.30 18.56 7.77
N VAL A 154 8.17 19.46 7.31
CA VAL A 154 7.93 20.32 6.16
C VAL A 154 8.98 20.03 5.11
N CYS A 155 8.54 19.73 3.89
CA CYS A 155 9.43 19.46 2.76
C CYS A 155 9.35 20.61 1.76
N ALA A 156 10.52 21.02 1.28
CA ALA A 156 10.67 21.97 0.19
C ALA A 156 10.98 21.22 -1.10
N VAL A 157 10.13 21.40 -2.10
CA VAL A 157 10.26 20.78 -3.42
C VAL A 157 10.45 21.87 -4.46
N ASP A 158 11.47 21.75 -5.30
CA ASP A 158 11.66 22.65 -6.43
C ASP A 158 10.56 22.44 -7.48
N GLY A 159 9.91 23.54 -7.88
CA GLY A 159 8.77 23.52 -8.78
C GLY A 159 9.11 23.17 -10.23
N PHE A 160 10.37 23.32 -10.66
CA PHE A 160 10.80 23.00 -12.03
C PHE A 160 11.25 21.54 -12.14
N SER A 161 12.18 21.11 -11.29
CA SER A 161 12.78 19.77 -11.30
C SER A 161 11.99 18.72 -10.53
N GLY A 162 11.06 19.12 -9.66
CA GLY A 162 10.32 18.23 -8.77
C GLY A 162 11.19 17.58 -7.68
N LYS A 163 12.42 18.06 -7.47
CA LYS A 163 13.34 17.50 -6.47
C LYS A 163 13.08 18.09 -5.09
N ILE A 164 13.25 17.27 -4.05
CA ILE A 164 13.30 17.74 -2.67
C ILE A 164 14.62 18.50 -2.50
N VAL A 165 14.54 19.80 -2.22
CA VAL A 165 15.70 20.68 -2.03
C VAL A 165 16.09 20.83 -0.56
N ALA A 166 15.11 20.77 0.34
CA ALA A 166 15.33 20.83 1.78
C ALA A 166 14.15 20.18 2.53
N PHE A 167 14.37 19.84 3.80
CA PHE A 167 13.32 19.42 4.71
C PHE A 167 13.62 19.94 6.12
N ALA A 168 12.57 20.18 6.89
CA ALA A 168 12.67 20.64 8.28
C ALA A 168 11.74 19.80 9.16
N THR A 169 12.31 19.22 10.21
CA THR A 169 11.59 18.41 11.19
C THR A 169 11.61 19.09 12.55
N MET A 170 10.45 19.27 13.17
CA MET A 170 10.30 19.95 14.45
C MET A 170 9.11 19.40 15.23
N PRO A 171 9.12 19.43 16.58
CA PRO A 171 8.01 18.91 17.38
C PRO A 171 6.73 19.76 17.21
N VAL A 172 6.88 21.08 17.18
CA VAL A 172 5.78 22.03 16.95
C VAL A 172 6.18 22.96 15.81
N LYS A 173 5.24 23.25 14.91
CA LYS A 173 5.45 24.13 13.76
C LYS A 173 6.05 25.47 14.18
N ASN A 174 7.24 25.76 13.67
CA ASN A 174 7.92 27.04 13.84
C ASN A 174 8.34 27.57 12.47
N ASN A 175 7.65 28.61 11.99
CA ASN A 175 7.88 29.17 10.67
C ASN A 175 9.31 29.73 10.52
N VAL A 176 9.90 30.30 11.57
CA VAL A 176 11.27 30.85 11.52
C VAL A 176 12.28 29.75 11.22
N LEU A 177 12.18 28.62 11.95
CA LEU A 177 13.04 27.46 11.73
C LEU A 177 12.83 26.83 10.35
N ILE A 178 11.58 26.81 9.85
CA ILE A 178 11.27 26.35 8.50
C ILE A 178 12.03 27.19 7.47
N TYR A 179 11.93 28.52 7.54
CA TYR A 179 12.63 29.40 6.60
C TYR A 179 14.15 29.29 6.73
N GLU A 180 14.69 29.20 7.95
CA GLU A 180 16.14 29.04 8.18
C GLU A 180 16.69 27.74 7.57
N HIS A 181 15.97 26.63 7.69
CA HIS A 181 16.40 25.35 7.14
C HIS A 181 16.29 25.26 5.61
N ILE A 182 15.39 26.04 5.00
CA ILE A 182 15.11 25.95 3.55
C ILE A 182 15.90 26.95 2.72
N TYR A 183 16.14 28.16 3.24
CA TYR A 183 16.81 29.25 2.51
C TYR A 183 18.28 29.44 2.92
N ARG A 184 18.88 28.41 3.51
CA ARG A 184 20.30 28.40 3.92
C ARG A 184 21.25 28.29 2.73
#